data_AF-A0A2N3E3J6-F1
#
_entry.id   AF-A0A2N3E3J6-F1
#
_cell.length_a   1.000
_cell.length_b   1.000
_cell.length_c   1.000
_cell.angle_alpha   90.00
_cell.angle_beta   90.00
_cell.angle_gamma   90.00
#
_symmetry.space_group_name_H-M   'P 1'
#
loop_
_entity.id
_entity.type
_entity.pdbx_description
1 polymer ?
#
loop_
_entity_poly.entity_id
_entity_poly.type
_entity_poly.pdbx_seq_one_letter_code
_entity_poly.pdbx_strand_id
1 'polypeptide(L)'
;MTLPGRARTLAQPAGTGMGASEMKTAFGAFAVVLALSGSPAHAEEPPEKSLSEFLDECAGNPDYCRAFTHAFIPVLIKEFSFNPDPACVPVEPYEAADAVLRYMFVLGVEPDWAERPDWVAMTEALLDSYPCLTDE
;
A
#
# COMPACT_ATOMS: atom_id res chain seq x y z
N MET A 1 19.28 44.26 -14.75
CA MET A 1 18.24 44.25 -13.69
C MET A 1 18.77 43.43 -12.54
N THR A 2 18.61 43.90 -11.31
CA THR A 2 19.33 43.35 -10.14
C THR A 2 18.33 42.69 -9.19
N LEU A 3 18.63 41.48 -8.72
CA LEU A 3 17.86 40.84 -7.65
C LEU A 3 18.68 40.88 -6.34
N PRO A 4 18.16 41.46 -5.24
CA PRO A 4 18.82 41.46 -3.94
C PRO A 4 18.64 40.11 -3.24
N GLY A 5 19.61 39.74 -2.40
CA GLY A 5 19.71 38.40 -1.84
C GLY A 5 18.83 38.14 -0.62
N ARG A 6 18.89 36.88 -0.13
CA ARG A 6 18.38 36.49 1.18
C ARG A 6 19.23 35.38 1.80
N ALA A 7 20.26 35.76 2.55
CA ALA A 7 20.87 34.84 3.50
C ALA A 7 19.88 34.58 4.65
N ARG A 8 19.68 33.30 5.01
CA ARG A 8 19.07 32.93 6.31
C ARG A 8 19.85 31.79 6.94
N THR A 9 20.60 32.16 7.96
CA THR A 9 21.25 31.30 8.95
C THR A 9 20.29 30.26 9.50
N LEU A 10 20.70 28.99 9.52
CA LEU A 10 20.09 27.98 10.39
C LEU A 10 20.88 27.95 11.70
N ALA A 11 20.18 28.18 12.82
CA ALA A 11 20.77 28.12 14.15
C ALA A 11 20.79 26.66 14.64
N GLN A 12 21.93 26.21 15.16
CA GLN A 12 22.02 25.00 15.95
C GLN A 12 21.70 25.33 17.43
N PRO A 13 20.75 24.66 18.09
CA PRO A 13 20.75 24.57 19.54
C PRO A 13 21.79 23.53 19.97
N ALA A 14 22.81 23.96 20.71
CA ALA A 14 23.80 23.08 21.29
C ALA A 14 23.36 22.61 22.69
N GLY A 15 23.36 21.29 22.88
CA GLY A 15 23.60 20.63 24.17
C GLY A 15 22.47 20.61 25.21
N THR A 16 22.25 19.42 25.78
CA THR A 16 22.36 19.20 27.24
C THR A 16 22.73 17.74 27.45
N GLY A 17 23.82 17.47 28.16
CA GLY A 17 24.23 16.13 28.54
C GLY A 17 24.06 15.90 30.04
N MET A 18 23.74 14.67 30.41
CA MET A 18 23.83 14.02 31.73
C MET A 18 23.67 12.52 31.41
N GLY A 19 24.31 11.55 32.06
CA GLY A 19 25.08 11.60 33.29
C GLY A 19 24.78 10.31 34.07
N ALA A 20 25.67 9.32 33.94
CA ALA A 20 25.74 8.01 34.61
C ALA A 20 24.72 7.63 35.72
N SER A 21 24.25 6.37 35.68
CA SER A 21 24.34 5.44 36.84
C SER A 21 24.08 3.99 36.44
N GLU A 22 24.96 3.09 36.85
CA GLU A 22 24.73 1.64 36.82
C GLU A 22 23.90 1.22 38.04
N MET A 23 22.91 0.33 37.88
CA MET A 23 22.48 -0.53 38.99
C MET A 23 21.90 -1.88 38.54
N LYS A 24 22.34 -2.95 39.22
CA LYS A 24 21.78 -4.31 39.23
C LYS A 24 20.26 -4.26 39.50
N THR A 25 19.37 -5.19 39.12
CA THR A 25 19.38 -6.67 39.13
C THR A 25 18.11 -7.10 38.30
N ALA A 26 17.77 -8.34 37.92
CA ALA A 26 18.20 -9.70 38.30
C ALA A 26 17.94 -10.74 37.18
N PHE A 27 17.98 -12.02 37.52
CA PHE A 27 17.61 -13.17 36.67
C PHE A 27 16.09 -13.40 36.64
N GLY A 28 15.57 -13.88 35.50
CA GLY A 28 14.21 -14.38 35.37
C GLY A 28 14.04 -15.13 34.05
N ALA A 29 14.30 -16.44 34.04
CA ALA A 29 14.16 -17.26 32.84
C ALA A 29 12.67 -17.51 32.52
N PHE A 30 12.21 -17.06 31.36
CA PHE A 30 10.93 -17.46 30.79
C PHE A 30 11.16 -18.45 29.64
N ALA A 31 11.15 -19.73 29.97
CA ALA A 31 11.11 -20.80 28.98
C ALA A 31 9.68 -20.88 28.42
N VAL A 32 9.41 -20.18 27.32
CA VAL A 32 8.15 -20.35 26.58
C VAL A 32 8.23 -21.65 25.80
N VAL A 33 7.48 -22.65 26.26
CA VAL A 33 7.34 -23.93 25.56
C VAL A 33 6.56 -23.69 24.27
N LEU A 34 7.24 -23.73 23.13
CA LEU A 34 6.61 -23.80 21.81
C LEU A 34 5.99 -25.19 21.60
N ALA A 35 4.84 -25.41 22.24
CA ALA A 35 3.95 -26.51 21.93
C ALA A 35 3.29 -26.22 20.57
N LEU A 36 3.95 -26.64 19.49
CA LEU A 36 3.44 -26.58 18.12
C LEU A 36 2.30 -27.60 17.93
N SER A 37 1.13 -27.26 18.45
CA SER A 37 -0.14 -27.94 18.18
C SER A 37 -1.22 -26.91 17.86
N GLY A 38 -1.15 -26.38 16.63
CA GLY A 38 -2.10 -25.41 16.08
C GLY A 38 -2.15 -25.53 14.56
N SER A 39 -3.37 -25.63 14.04
CA SER A 39 -3.75 -25.69 12.62
C SER A 39 -3.10 -24.60 11.75
N PRO A 40 -3.04 -24.76 10.41
CA PRO A 40 -2.43 -23.76 9.54
C PRO A 40 -3.01 -22.37 9.78
N ALA A 41 -2.14 -21.42 10.10
CA ALA A 41 -2.45 -20.01 10.04
C ALA A 41 -2.89 -19.68 8.61
N HIS A 42 -4.20 -19.58 8.41
CA HIS A 42 -4.69 -18.76 7.31
C HIS A 42 -4.18 -17.37 7.62
N ALA A 43 -3.45 -16.78 6.67
CA ALA A 43 -3.04 -15.40 6.79
C ALA A 43 -4.32 -14.59 7.02
N GLU A 44 -4.36 -13.86 8.14
CA GLU A 44 -5.49 -13.01 8.52
C GLU A 44 -5.73 -12.06 7.35
N GLU A 45 -6.87 -12.19 6.67
CA GLU A 45 -7.18 -11.34 5.52
C GLU A 45 -7.11 -9.89 6.00
N PRO A 46 -6.34 -9.01 5.32
CA PRO A 46 -6.24 -7.62 5.74
C PRO A 46 -7.66 -7.04 5.77
N PRO A 47 -8.01 -6.24 6.80
CA PRO A 47 -9.36 -5.70 6.92
C PRO A 47 -9.70 -4.91 5.65
N GLU A 48 -10.88 -5.16 5.08
CA GLU A 48 -11.37 -4.42 3.92
C GLU A 48 -11.37 -2.92 4.23
N LYS A 49 -10.74 -2.13 3.35
CA LYS A 49 -10.65 -0.67 3.46
C LYS A 49 -11.59 -0.03 2.45
N SER A 50 -12.09 1.17 2.74
CA SER A 50 -12.69 1.97 1.67
C SER A 50 -11.61 2.46 0.69
N LEU A 51 -12.03 2.82 -0.53
CA LEU A 51 -11.15 3.46 -1.50
C LEU A 51 -10.54 4.75 -0.94
N SER A 52 -11.32 5.55 -0.20
CA SER A 52 -10.82 6.78 0.43
C SER A 52 -9.73 6.50 1.47
N GLU A 53 -9.93 5.53 2.36
CA GLU A 53 -8.92 5.12 3.36
C GLU A 53 -7.64 4.58 2.71
N PHE A 54 -7.78 3.78 1.64
CA PHE A 54 -6.64 3.27 0.87
C PHE A 54 -5.86 4.41 0.20
N LEU A 55 -6.53 5.34 -0.47
CA LEU A 55 -5.85 6.45 -1.17
C LEU A 55 -5.17 7.44 -0.19
N ASP A 56 -5.75 7.67 0.99
CA ASP A 56 -5.13 8.46 2.06
C ASP A 56 -3.85 7.77 2.59
N GLU A 57 -3.85 6.44 2.73
CA GLU A 57 -2.64 5.67 3.05
C GLU A 57 -1.60 5.76 1.92
N CYS A 58 -2.01 5.68 0.65
CA CYS A 58 -1.12 5.84 -0.51
C CYS A 58 -0.49 7.24 -0.59
N ALA A 59 -1.19 8.28 -0.17
CA ALA A 59 -0.62 9.63 -0.07
C ALA A 59 0.48 9.72 1.00
N GLY A 60 0.37 8.91 2.08
CA GLY A 60 1.41 8.77 3.11
C GLY A 60 2.55 7.81 2.74
N ASN A 61 2.28 6.78 1.92
CA ASN A 61 3.23 5.72 1.60
C ASN A 61 3.02 5.15 0.17
N PRO A 62 3.46 5.87 -0.88
CA PRO A 62 3.21 5.49 -2.27
C PRO A 62 3.92 4.19 -2.69
N ASP A 63 5.11 3.91 -2.14
CA ASP A 63 5.86 2.68 -2.43
C ASP A 63 5.15 1.43 -1.89
N TYR A 64 4.50 1.54 -0.71
CA TYR A 64 3.67 0.46 -0.18
C TYR A 64 2.47 0.18 -1.08
N CYS A 65 1.71 1.20 -1.49
CA CYS A 65 0.57 1.00 -2.37
C CYS A 65 0.97 0.41 -3.72
N ARG A 66 2.07 0.87 -4.33
CA ARG A 66 2.60 0.26 -5.56
C ARG A 66 2.93 -1.22 -5.37
N ALA A 67 3.59 -1.58 -4.27
CA ALA A 67 3.90 -2.97 -3.95
C ALA A 67 2.65 -3.83 -3.68
N PHE A 68 1.65 -3.25 -2.99
CA PHE A 68 0.37 -3.90 -2.70
C PHE A 68 -0.43 -4.16 -3.98
N THR A 69 -0.68 -3.13 -4.80
CA THR A 69 -1.38 -3.28 -6.09
C THR A 69 -0.64 -4.25 -7.03
N HIS A 70 0.70 -4.19 -7.09
CA HIS A 70 1.50 -5.16 -7.85
C HIS A 70 1.30 -6.61 -7.37
N ALA A 71 1.19 -6.84 -6.06
CA ALA A 71 0.93 -8.16 -5.50
C ALA A 71 -0.54 -8.61 -5.72
N PHE A 72 -1.47 -7.67 -5.82
CA PHE A 72 -2.90 -7.93 -6.00
C PHE A 72 -3.29 -8.26 -7.46
N ILE A 73 -2.63 -7.62 -8.44
CA ILE A 73 -2.91 -7.85 -9.88
C ILE A 73 -2.86 -9.33 -10.29
N PRO A 74 -1.86 -10.15 -9.91
CA PRO A 74 -1.85 -11.59 -10.21
C PRO A 74 -2.99 -12.39 -9.55
N VAL A 75 -3.50 -11.93 -8.41
CA VAL A 75 -4.67 -12.54 -7.74
C VAL A 75 -5.92 -12.23 -8.55
N LEU A 76 -6.13 -10.94 -8.89
CA LEU A 76 -7.25 -10.51 -9.73
C LEU A 76 -7.24 -11.19 -11.11
N ILE A 77 -6.10 -11.27 -11.80
CA ILE A 77 -6.00 -11.98 -13.09
C ILE A 77 -6.44 -13.45 -12.95
N LYS A 78 -6.05 -14.12 -11.86
CA LYS A 78 -6.41 -15.51 -11.61
C LYS A 78 -7.91 -15.67 -11.31
N GLU A 79 -8.51 -14.74 -10.58
CA GLU A 79 -9.94 -14.77 -10.26
C GLU A 79 -10.81 -14.36 -11.46
N PHE A 80 -10.43 -13.32 -12.19
CA PHE A 80 -11.12 -12.88 -13.41
C PHE A 80 -10.80 -13.69 -14.66
N SER A 81 -9.84 -14.63 -14.64
CA SER A 81 -9.70 -15.63 -15.71
C SER A 81 -10.91 -16.57 -15.85
N PHE A 82 -11.86 -16.51 -14.91
CA PHE A 82 -13.16 -17.18 -14.96
C PHE A 82 -14.32 -16.26 -15.40
N ASN A 83 -14.07 -14.96 -15.62
CA ASN A 83 -15.05 -13.99 -16.12
C ASN A 83 -15.15 -14.04 -17.65
N PRO A 84 -16.30 -13.67 -18.26
CA PRO A 84 -16.45 -13.68 -19.72
C PRO A 84 -15.64 -12.57 -20.41
N ASP A 85 -15.35 -11.48 -19.68
CA ASP A 85 -14.51 -10.36 -20.10
C ASP A 85 -13.13 -10.51 -19.45
N PRO A 86 -12.15 -11.15 -20.11
CA PRO A 86 -10.78 -11.23 -19.59
C PRO A 86 -10.13 -9.84 -19.54
N ALA A 87 -9.29 -9.60 -18.53
CA ALA A 87 -8.40 -8.45 -18.51
C ALA A 87 -7.15 -8.75 -19.34
N CYS A 88 -6.84 -7.93 -20.35
CA CYS A 88 -5.67 -8.10 -21.22
C CYS A 88 -4.44 -7.41 -20.62
N VAL A 89 -4.15 -7.73 -19.36
CA VAL A 89 -3.09 -7.10 -18.56
C VAL A 89 -1.73 -7.38 -19.20
N PRO A 90 -0.87 -6.36 -19.38
CA PRO A 90 0.46 -6.52 -19.97
C PRO A 90 1.34 -7.45 -19.12
N VAL A 91 2.33 -8.06 -19.78
CA VAL A 91 3.24 -9.04 -19.18
C VAL A 91 4.13 -8.43 -18.09
N GLU A 92 4.24 -7.10 -18.00
CA GLU A 92 4.97 -6.39 -16.94
C GLU A 92 4.02 -5.86 -15.84
N PRO A 93 3.91 -6.53 -14.68
CA PRO A 93 2.90 -6.17 -13.67
C PRO A 93 3.22 -4.86 -12.92
N TYR A 94 4.47 -4.39 -13.00
CA TYR A 94 4.87 -3.10 -12.41
C TYR A 94 4.29 -1.90 -13.16
N GLU A 95 4.22 -1.97 -14.50
CA GLU A 95 3.55 -0.92 -15.29
C GLU A 95 2.04 -0.94 -15.05
N ALA A 96 1.46 -2.14 -14.94
CA ALA A 96 0.05 -2.32 -14.60
C ALA A 96 -0.31 -1.72 -13.23
N ALA A 97 0.52 -1.90 -12.20
CA ALA A 97 0.28 -1.34 -10.87
C ALA A 97 0.20 0.21 -10.89
N ASP A 98 1.05 0.87 -11.67
CA ASP A 98 1.03 2.33 -11.81
C ASP A 98 -0.18 2.85 -12.59
N ALA A 99 -0.65 2.11 -13.60
CA ALA A 99 -1.86 2.45 -14.36
C ALA A 99 -3.11 2.31 -13.46
N VAL A 100 -3.23 1.17 -12.78
CA VAL A 100 -4.34 0.87 -11.86
C VAL A 100 -4.43 1.90 -10.74
N LEU A 101 -3.32 2.21 -10.05
CA LEU A 101 -3.31 3.23 -8.99
C LEU A 101 -3.75 4.60 -9.48
N ARG A 102 -3.30 5.04 -10.67
CA ARG A 102 -3.74 6.32 -11.25
C ARG A 102 -5.24 6.34 -11.51
N TYR A 103 -5.82 5.25 -11.97
CA TYR A 103 -7.26 5.17 -12.21
C TYR A 103 -8.06 5.09 -10.90
N MET A 104 -7.57 4.38 -9.88
CA MET A 104 -8.14 4.41 -8.52
C MET A 104 -8.18 5.84 -7.96
N PHE A 105 -7.16 6.67 -8.20
CA PHE A 105 -7.19 8.09 -7.82
C PHE A 105 -8.23 8.91 -8.61
N VAL A 106 -8.63 8.51 -9.82
CA VAL A 106 -9.75 9.13 -10.55
C VAL A 106 -11.08 8.73 -9.91
N LEU A 107 -11.28 7.42 -9.69
CA LEU A 107 -12.48 6.89 -9.01
C LEU A 107 -12.65 7.50 -7.61
N GLY A 108 -11.56 7.70 -6.86
CA GLY A 108 -11.59 8.28 -5.51
C GLY A 108 -12.06 9.73 -5.42
N VAL A 109 -12.19 10.45 -6.55
CA VAL A 109 -12.81 11.79 -6.60
C VAL A 109 -14.36 11.68 -6.66
N GLU A 110 -14.90 10.54 -7.06
CA GLU A 110 -16.34 10.30 -7.14
C GLU A 110 -16.88 9.80 -5.78
N PRO A 111 -17.88 10.49 -5.18
CA PRO A 111 -18.42 10.10 -3.87
C PRO A 111 -18.95 8.67 -3.79
N ASP A 112 -19.56 8.19 -4.88
CA ASP A 112 -20.14 6.84 -4.98
C ASP A 112 -19.09 5.72 -5.05
N TRP A 113 -17.82 6.08 -5.30
CA TRP A 113 -16.66 5.17 -5.34
C TRP A 113 -15.79 5.28 -4.09
N ALA A 114 -15.66 6.47 -3.50
CA ALA A 114 -14.84 6.72 -2.31
C ALA A 114 -15.17 5.81 -1.11
N GLU A 115 -16.45 5.46 -0.93
CA GLU A 115 -16.95 4.58 0.15
C GLU A 115 -16.95 3.09 -0.22
N ARG A 116 -16.62 2.71 -1.47
CA ARG A 116 -16.57 1.31 -1.89
C ARG A 116 -15.29 0.62 -1.40
N PRO A 117 -15.26 -0.71 -1.27
CA PRO A 117 -14.03 -1.43 -0.96
C PRO A 117 -12.94 -1.15 -2.00
N ASP A 118 -11.71 -0.97 -1.54
CA ASP A 118 -10.54 -0.69 -2.37
C ASP A 118 -10.32 -1.75 -3.47
N TRP A 119 -10.55 -3.02 -3.17
CA TRP A 119 -10.44 -4.12 -4.12
C TRP A 119 -11.44 -4.04 -5.29
N VAL A 120 -12.64 -3.48 -5.08
CA VAL A 120 -13.65 -3.27 -6.13
C VAL A 120 -13.17 -2.17 -7.08
N ALA A 121 -12.66 -1.07 -6.53
CA ALA A 121 -12.08 0.01 -7.32
C ALA A 121 -10.80 -0.41 -8.05
N MET A 122 -9.97 -1.28 -7.44
CA MET A 122 -8.78 -1.85 -8.06
C MET A 122 -9.12 -2.81 -9.20
N THR A 123 -10.23 -3.55 -9.08
CA THR A 123 -10.80 -4.39 -10.13
C THR A 123 -11.26 -3.56 -11.32
N GLU A 124 -12.11 -2.54 -11.08
CA GLU A 124 -12.61 -1.65 -12.13
C GLU A 124 -11.44 -0.97 -12.86
N ALA A 125 -10.48 -0.44 -12.09
CA ALA A 125 -9.26 0.17 -12.61
C ALA A 125 -8.40 -0.78 -13.46
N LEU A 126 -8.37 -2.08 -13.15
CA LEU A 126 -7.66 -3.08 -13.94
C LEU A 126 -8.36 -3.38 -15.26
N LEU A 127 -9.69 -3.51 -15.23
CA LEU A 127 -10.52 -3.78 -16.41
C LEU A 127 -10.53 -2.59 -17.38
N ASP A 128 -10.71 -1.36 -16.87
CA ASP A 128 -10.70 -0.14 -17.68
C ASP A 128 -9.31 0.22 -18.21
N SER A 129 -8.24 -0.06 -17.47
CA SER A 129 -6.87 0.14 -17.96
C SER A 129 -6.45 -0.88 -19.02
N TYR A 130 -7.00 -2.10 -18.96
CA TYR A 130 -6.60 -3.24 -19.79
C TYR A 130 -7.78 -4.08 -20.28
N PRO A 131 -8.74 -3.49 -21.02
CA PRO A 131 -9.85 -4.25 -21.59
C PRO A 131 -9.31 -5.24 -22.61
N CYS A 132 -9.70 -6.51 -22.55
CA CYS A 132 -9.54 -7.38 -23.72
C CYS A 132 -10.51 -6.94 -24.79
N LEU A 133 -10.00 -6.16 -25.74
CA LEU A 133 -10.68 -5.91 -27.00
C LEU A 133 -10.81 -7.24 -27.75
N THR A 134 -12.00 -7.83 -27.75
CA THR A 134 -12.37 -8.82 -28.76
C THR A 134 -12.56 -8.11 -30.09
N ASP A 135 -11.95 -8.61 -31.16
CA ASP A 135 -12.14 -8.07 -32.50
C ASP A 135 -13.63 -8.17 -32.92
N GLU A 136 -14.31 -7.01 -33.06
CA GLU A 136 -15.56 -6.85 -33.82
C GLU A 136 -15.29 -6.38 -35.26
#